data_AF-A0A947C9I4-F1
#
_entry.id   AF-A0A947C9I4-F1
#
_cell.length_a   1.000
_cell.length_b   1.000
_cell.length_c   1.000
_cell.angle_alpha   90.00
_cell.angle_beta   90.00
_cell.angle_gamma   90.00
#
_symmetry.space_group_name_H-M   'P 1'
#
loop_
_entity.id
_entity.type
_entity.pdbx_description
1 polymer ?
#
loop_
_entity_poly.entity_id
_entity_poly.type
_entity_poly.pdbx_seq_one_letter_code
_entity_poly.pdbx_strand_id
1 'polypeptide(L)'
;GGHGMYGHAKLRVYPLTDGTDFEFHDEVSGGAIPKEFIKPVEIGARESMERGILAGYPLLGVGVTLFDGSYHDVDSSEIAFKVAGSMAFTNAAEKADPVLLEPIMEVEAVTPEEYMGDVIGDLNRRRGRVVNMEPRAGFQVVSVHVPLAEMFGYATDLRSATQGRATYTMQFDHYDEVPEKLADEIVARAKGLTTA
;
A
#
# COMPACT_ATOMS: atom_id res chain seq x y z
N GLY A 1 -36.37 -19.63 -11.25
CA GLY A 1 -35.64 -19.53 -12.53
C GLY A 1 -35.43 -18.06 -12.80
N GLY A 2 -34.17 -17.60 -12.75
CA GLY A 2 -33.80 -16.21 -13.00
C GLY A 2 -33.04 -16.08 -14.31
N HIS A 3 -32.81 -14.83 -14.73
CA HIS A 3 -31.91 -14.48 -15.83
C HIS A 3 -30.52 -15.08 -15.56
N GLY A 4 -29.95 -15.78 -16.55
CA GLY A 4 -28.58 -16.29 -16.44
C GLY A 4 -27.59 -15.14 -16.37
N MET A 5 -26.51 -15.32 -15.61
CA MET A 5 -25.41 -14.36 -15.53
C MET A 5 -24.12 -15.08 -15.91
N TYR A 6 -23.45 -14.61 -16.95
CA TYR A 6 -22.21 -15.19 -17.44
C TYR A 6 -21.14 -14.12 -17.62
N GLY A 7 -19.96 -14.36 -17.07
CA GLY A 7 -18.78 -13.51 -17.27
C GLY A 7 -17.54 -14.34 -17.00
N HIS A 8 -16.58 -14.29 -17.92
CA HIS A 8 -15.31 -14.99 -17.77
C HIS A 8 -14.18 -14.11 -18.29
N ALA A 9 -13.25 -13.76 -17.41
CA ALA A 9 -12.09 -12.93 -17.69
C ALA A 9 -10.84 -13.59 -17.14
N LYS A 10 -9.74 -13.54 -17.90
CA LYS A 10 -8.41 -13.97 -17.47
C LYS A 10 -7.50 -12.76 -17.40
N LEU A 11 -7.01 -12.50 -16.19
CA LEU A 11 -6.17 -11.35 -15.88
C LEU A 11 -4.75 -11.79 -15.57
N ARG A 12 -3.78 -11.00 -16.03
CA ARG A 12 -2.41 -11.01 -15.52
C ARG A 12 -2.27 -9.80 -14.61
N VAL A 13 -1.85 -10.02 -13.37
CA VAL A 13 -1.63 -8.96 -12.38
C VAL A 13 -0.13 -8.89 -12.09
N TYR A 14 0.44 -7.69 -12.08
CA TYR A 14 1.86 -7.46 -11.90
C TYR A 14 2.12 -6.14 -11.14
N PRO A 15 3.25 -5.99 -10.44
CA PRO A 15 3.59 -4.75 -9.76
C PRO A 15 4.06 -3.67 -10.75
N LEU A 16 3.73 -2.42 -10.46
CA LEU A 16 4.24 -1.23 -11.12
C LEU A 16 5.34 -0.61 -10.26
N THR A 17 6.44 -0.22 -10.90
CA THR A 17 7.63 0.32 -10.21
C THR A 17 7.91 1.79 -10.56
N ASP A 18 7.06 2.40 -11.37
CA ASP A 18 7.22 3.75 -11.90
C ASP A 18 6.47 4.82 -11.08
N GLY A 19 5.81 4.41 -9.98
CA GLY A 19 4.99 5.29 -9.15
C GLY A 19 3.55 5.46 -9.65
N THR A 20 3.14 4.75 -10.70
CA THR A 20 1.75 4.70 -11.15
C THR A 20 0.93 3.82 -10.19
N ASP A 21 -0.19 4.33 -9.68
CA ASP A 21 -1.02 3.57 -8.73
C ASP A 21 -1.73 2.38 -9.39
N PHE A 22 -2.26 2.57 -10.60
CA PHE A 22 -2.98 1.54 -11.33
C PHE A 22 -2.89 1.72 -12.84
N GLU A 23 -2.65 0.62 -13.54
CA GLU A 23 -2.64 0.56 -15.00
C GLU A 23 -3.49 -0.62 -15.49
N PHE A 24 -4.24 -0.43 -16.58
CA PHE A 24 -5.04 -1.49 -17.20
C PHE A 24 -4.78 -1.58 -18.70
N HIS A 25 -4.43 -2.77 -19.18
CA HIS A 25 -4.21 -3.08 -20.59
C HIS A 25 -5.21 -4.10 -21.12
N ASP A 26 -5.69 -3.82 -22.32
CA ASP A 26 -6.50 -4.75 -23.13
C ASP A 26 -5.61 -5.44 -24.16
N GLU A 27 -5.35 -6.74 -23.96
CA GLU A 27 -4.67 -7.63 -24.92
C GLU A 27 -5.64 -8.66 -25.52
N VAL A 28 -6.96 -8.48 -25.36
CA VAL A 28 -7.95 -9.42 -25.89
C VAL A 28 -7.91 -9.41 -27.41
N SER A 29 -7.76 -10.60 -28.00
CA SER A 29 -7.75 -10.78 -29.45
C SER A 29 -8.90 -11.69 -29.90
N GLY A 30 -9.24 -11.62 -31.20
CA GLY A 30 -10.20 -12.54 -31.81
C GLY A 30 -11.66 -12.42 -31.35
N GLY A 31 -12.01 -11.37 -30.59
CA GLY A 31 -13.39 -11.15 -30.12
C GLY A 31 -13.81 -12.07 -28.97
N ALA A 32 -12.86 -12.64 -28.22
CA ALA A 32 -13.15 -13.50 -27.06
C ALA A 32 -13.98 -12.79 -25.97
N ILE A 33 -13.86 -11.46 -25.87
CA ILE A 33 -14.71 -10.59 -25.06
C ILE A 33 -15.13 -9.40 -25.93
N PRO A 34 -16.43 -9.10 -26.05
CA PRO A 34 -16.94 -7.88 -26.67
C PRO A 34 -16.41 -6.61 -25.98
N LYS A 35 -16.15 -5.55 -26.77
CA LYS A 35 -15.48 -4.32 -26.28
C LYS A 35 -16.25 -3.61 -25.16
N GLU A 36 -17.57 -3.72 -25.18
CA GLU A 36 -18.48 -3.18 -24.16
C GLU A 36 -18.26 -3.79 -22.77
N PHE A 37 -17.71 -5.01 -22.69
CA PHE A 37 -17.47 -5.71 -21.42
C PHE A 37 -16.07 -5.51 -20.84
N ILE A 38 -15.15 -4.92 -21.60
CA ILE A 38 -13.77 -4.66 -21.16
C ILE A 38 -13.75 -3.62 -20.03
N LYS A 39 -14.50 -2.52 -20.17
CA LYS A 39 -14.58 -1.49 -19.14
C LYS A 39 -15.18 -2.01 -17.82
N PRO A 40 -16.28 -2.81 -17.84
CA PRO A 40 -16.75 -3.49 -16.65
C PRO A 40 -15.70 -4.36 -15.96
N VAL A 41 -14.88 -5.13 -16.70
CA VAL A 41 -13.78 -5.91 -16.11
C VAL A 41 -12.77 -5.02 -15.40
N GLU A 42 -12.34 -3.92 -16.01
CA GLU A 42 -11.44 -2.94 -15.39
C GLU A 42 -12.05 -2.38 -14.09
N ILE A 43 -13.33 -1.97 -14.12
CA ILE A 43 -14.02 -1.44 -12.94
C ILE A 43 -14.04 -2.50 -11.83
N GLY A 44 -14.34 -3.75 -12.16
CA GLY A 44 -14.33 -4.86 -11.19
C GLY A 44 -12.96 -5.08 -10.56
N ALA A 45 -11.89 -5.07 -11.37
CA ALA A 45 -10.52 -5.18 -10.88
C ALA A 45 -10.14 -4.00 -9.97
N ARG A 46 -10.47 -2.77 -10.36
CA ARG A 46 -10.20 -1.55 -9.58
C ARG A 46 -10.94 -1.54 -8.23
N GLU A 47 -12.21 -1.94 -8.20
CA GLU A 47 -12.95 -2.02 -6.94
C GLU A 47 -12.37 -3.08 -5.99
N SER A 48 -11.92 -4.23 -6.52
CA SER A 48 -11.20 -5.22 -5.72
C SER A 48 -9.86 -4.68 -5.20
N MET A 49 -9.14 -3.90 -6.00
CA MET A 49 -7.89 -3.23 -5.60
C MET A 49 -8.13 -2.25 -4.45
N GLU A 50 -9.18 -1.43 -4.52
CA GLU A 50 -9.55 -0.46 -3.48
C GLU A 50 -10.00 -1.13 -2.18
N ARG A 51 -10.71 -2.27 -2.28
CA ARG A 51 -11.15 -3.05 -1.11
C ARG A 51 -9.98 -3.69 -0.37
N GLY A 52 -8.88 -3.99 -1.07
CA GLY A 52 -7.72 -4.66 -0.50
C GLY A 52 -7.83 -6.18 -0.42
N ILE A 53 -6.67 -6.83 -0.42
CA ILE A 53 -6.54 -8.30 -0.46
C ILE A 53 -6.14 -8.89 0.89
N LEU A 54 -5.14 -8.32 1.55
CA LEU A 54 -4.56 -8.89 2.77
C LEU A 54 -5.34 -8.53 4.03
N ALA A 55 -5.41 -7.23 4.33
CA ALA A 55 -5.94 -6.67 5.57
C ALA A 55 -7.01 -5.59 5.35
N GLY A 56 -7.54 -5.49 4.13
CA GLY A 56 -8.55 -4.47 3.77
C GLY A 56 -7.98 -3.09 3.46
N TYR A 57 -6.67 -2.99 3.20
CA TYR A 57 -6.03 -1.77 2.71
C TYR A 57 -5.93 -1.79 1.19
N PRO A 58 -6.12 -0.64 0.52
CA PRO A 58 -6.05 -0.55 -0.93
C PRO A 58 -4.66 -0.97 -1.42
N LEU A 59 -4.63 -1.69 -2.54
CA LEU A 59 -3.37 -2.00 -3.22
C LEU A 59 -2.88 -0.77 -3.99
N LEU A 60 -1.56 -0.59 -4.01
CA LEU A 60 -0.86 0.45 -4.75
C LEU A 60 0.09 -0.19 -5.76
N GLY A 61 0.37 0.51 -6.85
CA GLY A 61 1.36 0.06 -7.84
C GLY A 61 0.95 -1.23 -8.54
N VAL A 62 -0.28 -1.32 -9.06
CA VAL A 62 -0.79 -2.56 -9.68
C VAL A 62 -1.13 -2.38 -11.15
N GLY A 63 -0.48 -3.20 -11.98
CA GLY A 63 -0.79 -3.35 -13.40
C GLY A 63 -1.68 -4.56 -13.62
N VAL A 64 -2.68 -4.41 -14.48
CA VAL A 64 -3.63 -5.46 -14.85
C VAL A 64 -3.72 -5.58 -16.36
N THR A 65 -3.48 -6.76 -16.90
CA THR A 65 -3.70 -7.05 -18.32
C THR A 65 -4.86 -8.04 -18.46
N LEU A 66 -5.91 -7.65 -19.17
CA LEU A 66 -6.94 -8.56 -19.64
C LEU A 66 -6.46 -9.19 -20.96
N PHE A 67 -6.14 -10.48 -20.93
CA PHE A 67 -5.52 -11.15 -22.09
C PHE A 67 -6.42 -12.18 -22.77
N ASP A 68 -7.45 -12.68 -22.07
CA ASP A 68 -8.36 -13.71 -22.61
C ASP A 68 -9.64 -13.80 -21.76
N GLY A 69 -10.63 -14.53 -22.25
CA GLY A 69 -11.88 -14.82 -21.55
C GLY A 69 -12.90 -15.45 -22.47
N SER A 70 -14.16 -15.41 -22.07
CA SER A 70 -15.26 -15.83 -22.94
C SER A 70 -16.55 -15.14 -22.55
N TYR A 71 -17.50 -15.11 -23.47
CA TYR A 71 -18.83 -14.59 -23.25
C TYR A 71 -19.89 -15.58 -23.75
N HIS A 72 -21.13 -15.36 -23.34
CA HIS A 72 -22.35 -16.03 -23.80
C HIS A 72 -23.33 -14.98 -24.32
N ASP A 73 -23.88 -15.17 -25.52
CA ASP A 73 -24.67 -14.13 -26.23
C ASP A 73 -25.88 -13.62 -25.44
N VAL A 74 -26.50 -14.47 -24.62
CA VAL A 74 -27.76 -14.14 -23.91
C VAL A 74 -27.56 -13.85 -22.43
N ASP A 75 -26.60 -14.52 -21.80
CA ASP A 75 -26.42 -14.47 -20.35
C ASP A 75 -25.32 -13.50 -19.91
N SER A 76 -24.55 -12.96 -20.86
CA SER A 76 -23.51 -11.97 -20.55
C SER A 76 -24.10 -10.59 -20.31
N SER A 77 -23.56 -9.91 -19.30
CA SER A 77 -23.92 -8.55 -18.96
C SER A 77 -22.72 -7.81 -18.38
N GLU A 78 -22.79 -6.47 -18.38
CA GLU A 78 -21.77 -5.63 -17.75
C GLU A 78 -21.55 -5.99 -16.29
N ILE A 79 -22.64 -6.26 -15.54
CA ILE A 79 -22.56 -6.65 -14.13
C ILE A 79 -21.83 -8.00 -13.99
N ALA A 80 -22.12 -8.97 -14.86
CA ALA A 80 -21.45 -10.27 -14.82
C ALA A 80 -19.94 -10.15 -15.09
N PHE A 81 -19.53 -9.34 -16.07
CA PHE A 81 -18.12 -9.11 -16.37
C PHE A 81 -17.41 -8.27 -15.32
N LYS A 82 -18.10 -7.33 -14.67
CA LYS A 82 -17.59 -6.61 -13.50
C LYS A 82 -17.28 -7.56 -12.34
N VAL A 83 -18.22 -8.46 -12.02
CA VAL A 83 -18.00 -9.49 -10.99
C VAL A 83 -16.86 -10.43 -11.40
N ALA A 84 -16.81 -10.86 -12.66
CA ALA A 84 -15.73 -11.70 -13.16
C ALA A 84 -14.35 -11.03 -13.05
N GLY A 85 -14.24 -9.74 -13.40
CA GLY A 85 -13.02 -8.96 -13.24
C GLY A 85 -12.58 -8.83 -11.79
N SER A 86 -13.53 -8.55 -10.88
CA SER A 86 -13.30 -8.49 -9.45
C SER A 86 -12.76 -9.82 -8.89
N MET A 87 -13.39 -10.94 -9.25
CA MET A 87 -12.96 -12.28 -8.82
C MET A 87 -11.61 -12.69 -9.42
N ALA A 88 -11.40 -12.43 -10.71
CA ALA A 88 -10.14 -12.74 -11.39
C ALA A 88 -8.98 -11.95 -10.77
N PHE A 89 -9.19 -10.67 -10.47
CA PHE A 89 -8.20 -9.83 -9.82
C PHE A 89 -7.86 -10.35 -8.42
N THR A 90 -8.87 -10.60 -7.57
CA THR A 90 -8.64 -11.11 -6.21
C THR A 90 -7.85 -12.41 -6.22
N ASN A 91 -8.25 -13.37 -7.06
CA ASN A 91 -7.56 -14.67 -7.17
C ASN A 91 -6.11 -14.55 -7.67
N ALA A 92 -5.83 -13.58 -8.55
CA ALA A 92 -4.49 -13.35 -9.07
C ALA A 92 -3.61 -12.61 -8.05
N ALA A 93 -4.14 -11.56 -7.42
CA ALA A 93 -3.44 -10.77 -6.43
C ALA A 93 -3.08 -11.58 -5.17
N GLU A 94 -3.94 -12.51 -4.73
CA GLU A 94 -3.63 -13.43 -3.61
C GLU A 94 -2.43 -14.35 -3.89
N LYS A 95 -2.14 -14.63 -5.17
CA LYS A 95 -1.04 -15.50 -5.61
C LYS A 95 0.20 -14.73 -6.05
N ALA A 96 0.14 -13.40 -6.01
CA ALA A 96 1.20 -12.51 -6.48
C ALA A 96 2.11 -12.03 -5.32
N ASP A 97 2.09 -12.75 -4.20
CA ASP A 97 2.86 -12.43 -2.98
C ASP A 97 2.71 -10.95 -2.55
N PRO A 98 1.47 -10.48 -2.28
CA PRO A 98 1.25 -9.10 -1.90
C PRO A 98 1.91 -8.82 -0.54
N VAL A 99 2.43 -7.60 -0.38
CA VAL A 99 3.06 -7.12 0.86
C VAL A 99 2.27 -5.97 1.45
N LEU A 100 2.37 -5.79 2.76
CA LEU A 100 1.84 -4.59 3.42
C LEU A 100 2.86 -3.46 3.34
N LEU A 101 2.37 -2.27 3.05
CA LEU A 101 3.17 -1.05 3.00
C LEU A 101 2.81 -0.12 4.16
N GLU A 102 3.81 0.51 4.76
CA GLU A 102 3.64 1.55 5.77
C GLU A 102 4.17 2.90 5.28
N PRO A 103 3.51 4.01 5.64
CA PRO A 103 3.99 5.33 5.28
C PRO A 103 5.23 5.69 6.11
N ILE A 104 6.31 6.02 5.41
CA ILE A 104 7.56 6.53 5.96
C ILE A 104 7.53 8.05 5.91
N MET A 105 7.86 8.65 7.05
CA MET A 105 7.97 10.09 7.21
C MET A 105 9.43 10.49 7.12
N GLU A 106 9.73 11.50 6.31
CA GLU A 106 10.97 12.24 6.44
C GLU A 106 10.81 13.19 7.63
N VAL A 107 11.60 12.96 8.67
CA VAL A 107 11.61 13.73 9.90
C VAL A 107 12.91 14.54 9.94
N GLU A 108 12.80 15.84 10.16
CA GLU A 108 13.94 16.71 10.44
C GLU A 108 13.87 17.13 11.91
N ALA A 109 14.83 16.66 12.72
CA ALA A 109 14.95 17.03 14.12
C ALA A 109 16.12 17.98 14.33
N VAL A 110 15.85 19.15 14.92
CA VAL A 110 16.85 20.16 15.27
C VAL A 110 17.05 20.16 16.77
N THR A 111 18.26 19.83 17.23
CA THR A 111 18.56 19.65 18.65
C THR A 111 19.95 20.19 19.03
N PRO A 112 20.15 20.75 20.24
CA PRO A 112 21.49 21.05 20.74
C PRO A 112 22.38 19.79 20.78
N GLU A 113 23.69 19.95 20.58
CA GLU A 113 24.65 18.84 20.53
C GLU A 113 24.65 17.97 21.79
N GLU A 114 24.41 18.58 22.95
CA GLU A 114 24.35 17.88 24.25
C GLU A 114 23.20 16.87 24.37
N TYR A 115 22.12 17.02 23.58
CA TYR A 115 20.98 16.08 23.56
C TYR A 115 20.96 15.19 22.32
N MET A 116 21.96 15.30 21.44
CA MET A 116 21.99 14.58 20.15
C MET A 116 21.90 13.06 20.36
N GLY A 117 22.60 12.52 21.36
CA GLY A 117 22.59 11.09 21.67
C GLY A 117 21.19 10.58 22.07
N ASP A 118 20.46 11.35 22.88
CA ASP A 118 19.11 10.99 23.33
C ASP A 118 18.11 11.04 22.17
N VAL A 119 18.20 12.07 21.32
CA VAL A 119 17.33 12.22 20.13
C VAL A 119 17.53 11.08 19.14
N ILE A 120 18.78 10.76 18.80
CA ILE A 120 19.10 9.65 17.89
C ILE A 120 18.70 8.31 18.53
N GLY A 121 18.93 8.15 19.83
CA GLY A 121 18.52 6.96 20.57
C GLY A 121 17.01 6.73 20.51
N ASP A 122 16.21 7.79 20.67
CA ASP A 122 14.75 7.69 20.56
C ASP A 122 14.30 7.33 19.15
N LEU A 123 14.83 8.03 18.13
CA LEU A 123 14.51 7.78 16.73
C LEU A 123 14.88 6.35 16.28
N ASN A 124 16.03 5.83 16.72
CA ASN A 124 16.43 4.44 16.43
C ASN A 124 15.48 3.42 17.07
N ARG A 125 14.99 3.68 18.29
CA ARG A 125 13.99 2.80 18.94
C ARG A 125 12.67 2.79 18.17
N ARG A 126 12.34 3.89 17.49
CA ARG A 126 11.18 4.04 16.59
C ARG A 126 11.41 3.50 15.18
N ARG A 127 12.39 2.61 14.99
CA ARG A 127 12.77 2.06 13.67
C ARG A 127 13.24 3.14 12.68
N GLY A 128 13.71 4.29 13.18
CA GLY A 128 14.25 5.36 12.36
C GLY A 128 15.56 4.98 11.68
N ARG A 129 15.72 5.39 10.42
CA ARG A 129 16.96 5.27 9.65
C ARG A 129 17.51 6.66 9.39
N VAL A 130 18.64 7.01 10.02
CA VAL A 130 19.27 8.32 9.83
C VAL A 130 19.79 8.42 8.39
N VAL A 131 19.36 9.45 7.68
CA VAL A 131 19.75 9.75 6.30
C VAL A 131 20.96 10.68 6.30
N ASN A 132 20.88 11.74 7.10
CA ASN A 132 21.89 12.78 7.14
C ASN A 132 21.94 13.45 8.51
N MET A 133 23.09 14.02 8.84
CA MET A 133 23.30 14.80 10.05
C MET A 133 24.20 15.99 9.74
N GLU A 134 23.71 17.20 10.02
CA GLU A 134 24.40 18.43 9.68
C GLU A 134 24.48 19.40 10.86
N PRO A 135 25.66 19.97 11.15
CA PRO A 135 25.79 21.01 12.14
C PRO A 135 25.22 22.34 11.62
N ARG A 136 24.41 23.01 12.43
CA ARG A 136 23.79 24.30 12.12
C ARG A 136 23.86 25.24 13.31
N ALA A 137 24.81 26.17 13.29
CA ALA A 137 24.93 27.28 14.26
C ALA A 137 24.76 26.87 15.75
N GLY A 138 25.51 25.84 16.18
CA GLY A 138 25.46 25.31 17.55
C GLY A 138 24.36 24.28 17.83
N PHE A 139 23.57 23.94 16.81
CA PHE A 139 22.61 22.83 16.81
C PHE A 139 23.06 21.74 15.84
N GLN A 140 22.48 20.55 15.98
CA GLN A 140 22.55 19.45 15.04
C GLN A 140 21.18 19.29 14.39
N VAL A 141 21.17 19.18 13.07
CA VAL A 141 19.99 18.84 12.28
C VAL A 141 20.13 17.38 11.88
N VAL A 142 19.14 16.56 12.24
CA VAL A 142 19.12 15.13 11.96
C VAL A 142 17.95 14.85 11.03
N SER A 143 18.26 14.43 9.80
CA SER A 143 17.27 13.95 8.83
C SER A 143 17.16 12.43 8.95
N VAL A 144 15.95 11.94 9.18
CA VAL A 144 15.70 10.52 9.50
C VAL A 144 14.39 10.07 8.87
N HIS A 145 14.40 8.88 8.28
CA HIS A 145 13.20 8.22 7.80
C HIS A 145 12.61 7.37 8.93
N VAL A 146 11.36 7.63 9.31
CA VAL A 146 10.69 6.94 10.42
C VAL A 146 9.29 6.52 10.00
N PRO A 147 8.86 5.27 10.27
CA PRO A 147 7.48 4.88 10.04
C PRO A 147 6.51 5.73 10.85
N LEU A 148 5.44 6.23 10.22
CA LEU A 148 4.46 7.12 10.88
C LEU A 148 3.83 6.46 12.12
N ALA A 149 3.64 5.14 12.10
CA ALA A 149 3.10 4.37 13.22
C ALA A 149 3.96 4.48 14.49
N GLU A 150 5.25 4.77 14.35
CA GLU A 150 6.19 4.92 15.45
C GLU A 150 6.31 6.37 15.93
N MET A 151 5.70 7.34 15.24
CA MET A 151 5.82 8.77 15.53
C MET A 151 4.75 9.31 16.50
N PHE A 152 3.76 8.48 16.86
CA PHE A 152 2.76 8.88 17.86
C PHE A 152 3.43 9.20 19.21
N GLY A 153 3.12 10.38 19.76
CA GLY A 153 3.70 10.86 21.01
C GLY A 153 5.10 11.49 20.91
N TYR A 154 5.74 11.45 19.73
CA TYR A 154 7.13 11.90 19.56
C TYR A 154 7.38 13.33 20.04
N ALA A 155 6.44 14.26 19.83
CA ALA A 155 6.57 15.64 20.30
C ALA A 155 6.78 15.75 21.83
N THR A 156 6.08 14.91 22.60
CA THR A 156 6.15 14.89 24.07
C THR A 156 7.46 14.26 24.53
N ASP A 157 7.86 13.15 23.89
CA ASP A 157 9.09 12.43 24.21
C ASP A 157 10.33 13.28 23.88
N LEU A 158 10.34 13.90 22.70
CA LEU A 158 11.39 14.83 22.28
C LEU A 158 11.51 16.02 23.24
N ARG A 159 10.38 16.62 23.63
CA ARG A 159 10.39 17.72 24.61
C ARG A 159 10.98 17.27 25.95
N SER A 160 10.67 16.06 26.40
CA SER A 160 11.13 15.55 27.69
C SER A 160 12.63 15.23 27.66
N ALA A 161 13.10 14.59 26.58
CA ALA A 161 14.51 14.27 26.37
C ALA A 161 15.39 15.51 26.26
N THR A 162 14.87 16.60 25.67
CA THR A 162 15.66 17.80 25.35
C THR A 162 15.35 18.99 26.25
N GLN A 163 14.58 18.78 27.33
CA GLN A 163 14.09 19.86 28.20
C GLN A 163 13.35 20.97 27.41
N GLY A 164 12.73 20.58 26.30
CA GLY A 164 12.00 21.44 25.37
C GLY A 164 12.87 22.31 24.47
N ARG A 165 14.14 21.95 24.27
CA ARG A 165 15.10 22.72 23.46
C ARG A 165 15.27 22.19 22.03
N ALA A 166 14.67 21.04 21.71
CA ALA A 166 14.61 20.52 20.35
C ALA A 166 13.25 20.75 19.70
N THR A 167 13.28 20.82 18.37
CA THR A 167 12.08 20.91 17.52
C THR A 167 12.18 19.88 16.41
N TYR A 168 11.03 19.49 15.85
CA TYR A 168 11.02 18.64 14.66
C TYR A 168 9.94 19.06 13.68
N THR A 169 10.15 18.72 12.42
CA THR A 169 9.13 18.70 11.37
C THR A 169 9.06 17.29 10.79
N MET A 170 7.92 16.94 10.20
CA MET A 170 7.78 15.69 9.46
C MET A 170 6.88 15.87 8.25
N GLN A 171 7.23 15.20 7.16
CA GLN A 171 6.44 15.14 5.93
C GLN A 171 6.44 13.71 5.39
N PHE A 172 5.38 13.35 4.65
CA PHE A 172 5.36 12.05 3.98
C PHE A 172 6.48 12.01 2.93
N ASP A 173 7.21 10.90 2.89
CA ASP A 173 8.27 10.67 1.91
C ASP A 173 7.85 9.57 0.92
N HIS A 174 7.69 8.34 1.39
CA HIS A 174 7.29 7.19 0.57
C HIS A 174 6.58 6.11 1.41
N TYR A 175 6.11 5.08 0.73
CA TYR A 175 5.69 3.83 1.36
C TYR A 175 6.85 2.83 1.33
N ASP A 176 7.13 2.17 2.46
CA ASP A 176 8.11 1.08 2.56
C ASP A 176 7.42 -0.20 3.05
N GLU A 177 8.06 -1.35 2.84
CA GLU A 177 7.51 -2.65 3.24
C GLU A 177 7.46 -2.79 4.77
N VAL A 178 6.29 -3.20 5.28
CA VAL A 178 6.12 -3.51 6.70
C VAL A 178 6.95 -4.74 7.03
N PRO A 179 7.74 -4.74 8.12
CA PRO A 179 8.47 -5.92 8.56
C PRO A 179 7.56 -7.14 8.70
N GLU A 180 7.96 -8.28 8.13
CA GLU A 180 7.16 -9.51 8.02
C GLU A 180 6.39 -9.88 9.29
N LYS A 181 7.07 -9.85 10.46
CA LYS A 181 6.44 -10.14 11.75
C LYS A 181 5.26 -9.22 12.09
N LEU A 182 5.40 -7.92 11.83
CA LEU A 182 4.35 -6.94 12.06
C LEU A 182 3.24 -7.07 11.02
N ALA A 183 3.60 -7.40 9.77
CA ALA A 183 2.63 -7.65 8.71
C ALA A 183 1.71 -8.83 9.05
N ASP A 184 2.27 -9.94 9.53
CA ASP A 184 1.52 -11.12 9.97
C ASP A 184 0.52 -10.80 11.08
N GLU A 185 0.93 -10.03 12.08
CA GLU A 185 0.06 -9.58 13.18
C GLU A 185 -1.11 -8.73 12.67
N ILE A 186 -0.84 -7.79 11.76
CA ILE A 186 -1.87 -6.92 11.16
C ILE A 186 -2.87 -7.77 10.37
N VAL A 187 -2.39 -8.70 9.54
CA VAL A 187 -3.24 -9.58 8.72
C VAL A 187 -4.08 -10.50 9.60
N ALA A 188 -3.50 -11.10 10.65
CA ALA A 188 -4.22 -11.95 11.59
C ALA A 188 -5.36 -11.18 12.28
N ARG A 189 -5.06 -9.99 12.79
CA ARG A 189 -6.04 -9.11 13.43
C ARG A 189 -7.17 -8.72 12.48
N ALA A 190 -6.84 -8.35 11.24
CA ALA A 190 -7.84 -7.96 10.23
C ALA A 190 -8.77 -9.12 9.86
N LYS A 191 -8.25 -10.36 9.83
CA LYS A 191 -9.02 -11.58 9.56
C LYS A 191 -9.83 -12.07 10.77
N GLY A 192 -9.77 -11.38 11.92
CA GLY A 192 -10.42 -11.81 13.15
C GLY A 192 -9.81 -13.07 13.76
N LEU A 193 -8.59 -13.43 13.35
CA LEU A 193 -7.80 -14.48 13.96
C LEU A 193 -7.14 -13.88 15.20
N THR A 194 -7.76 -14.06 16.36
CA THR A 194 -7.17 -13.64 17.63
C THR A 194 -5.84 -14.37 17.82
N THR A 195 -4.73 -13.64 17.83
CA THR A 195 -3.47 -14.12 18.37
C THR A 195 -3.69 -14.41 19.85
N ALA A 196 -3.67 -15.70 20.20
CA ALA A 196 -3.74 -16.18 21.59
C ALA A 196 -2.50 -15.80 22.39
#